data_AF-A0A3C0G8S6-F1
#
_entry.id   AF-A0A3C0G8S6-F1
#
_cell.length_a   1.000
_cell.length_b   1.000
_cell.length_c   1.000
_cell.angle_alpha   90.00
_cell.angle_beta   90.00
_cell.angle_gamma   90.00
#
_symmetry.space_group_name_H-M   'P 1'
#
loop_
_entity.id
_entity.type
_entity.pdbx_description
1 polymer ?
#
loop_
_entity_poly.entity_id
_entity_poly.type
_entity_poly.pdbx_seq_one_letter_code
_entity_poly.pdbx_strand_id
1 'polypeptide(L)' 'MSEEKNMFMNDQAVGAVMMALQKSLMEQSDIVPVLKGFKFRLSEQGLVVLNPPLVKADSGEEGESENA' A
#
# COMPACT_ATOMS: atom_id res chain seq x y z
N MET A 1 18.48 -30.15 -2.03
CA MET A 1 17.60 -29.27 -1.23
C MET A 1 17.65 -27.92 -1.89
N SER A 2 16.53 -27.35 -2.33
CA SER A 2 16.50 -25.99 -2.85
C SER A 2 16.80 -25.02 -1.72
N GLU A 3 17.77 -24.13 -1.88
CA GLU A 3 17.99 -23.07 -0.89
C GLU A 3 16.75 -22.18 -0.81
N GLU A 4 16.23 -21.96 0.39
CA GLU A 4 15.14 -21.03 0.64
C GLU A 4 15.67 -19.60 0.45
N LYS A 5 15.29 -18.97 -0.68
CA LYS A 5 15.60 -17.57 -0.94
C LYS A 5 14.53 -16.68 -0.33
N ASN A 6 14.88 -16.00 0.77
CA ASN A 6 14.03 -14.97 1.38
C ASN A 6 13.84 -13.77 0.44
N MET A 7 12.63 -13.20 0.44
CA MET A 7 12.26 -12.01 -0.31
C MET A 7 11.60 -11.01 0.63
N PHE A 8 11.92 -9.72 0.48
CA PHE A 8 11.39 -8.64 1.31
C PHE A 8 10.58 -7.67 0.47
N MET A 9 9.63 -6.96 1.10
CA MET A 9 8.90 -5.86 0.46
C MET A 9 9.82 -4.65 0.29
N ASN A 10 9.67 -3.93 -0.82
CA ASN A 10 10.27 -2.62 -0.98
C ASN A 10 9.39 -1.52 -0.36
N ASP A 11 9.87 -0.28 -0.36
CA ASP A 11 9.16 0.86 0.23
C ASP A 11 7.74 1.06 -0.34
N GLN A 12 7.56 0.84 -1.64
CA GLN A 12 6.24 0.93 -2.29
C GLN A 12 5.27 -0.13 -1.77
N ALA A 13 5.72 -1.38 -1.66
CA ALA A 13 4.90 -2.47 -1.14
C ALA A 13 4.57 -2.27 0.34
N VAL A 14 5.52 -1.80 1.16
CA VAL A 14 5.27 -1.42 2.55
C VAL A 14 4.22 -0.31 2.61
N GLY A 15 4.34 0.73 1.78
CA GLY A 15 3.33 1.79 1.66
C GLY A 15 1.95 1.28 1.29
N ALA A 16 1.84 0.32 0.36
CA ALA A 16 0.57 -0.30 0.00
C ALA A 16 -0.07 -1.08 1.16
N VAL A 17 0.73 -1.80 1.96
CA VAL A 17 0.26 -2.48 3.17
C VAL A 17 -0.24 -1.47 4.20
N MET A 18 0.49 -0.37 4.42
CA MET A 18 0.06 0.69 5.34
C MET A 18 -1.26 1.33 4.91
N MET A 19 -1.44 1.59 3.61
CA MET A 19 -2.72 2.10 3.06
C MET A 19 -3.88 1.12 3.30
N ALA A 20 -3.67 -0.18 3.10
CA ALA A 20 -4.69 -1.20 3.38
C ALA A 20 -5.07 -1.23 4.87
N LEU A 21 -4.07 -1.10 5.75
CA LEU A 21 -4.27 -1.05 7.20
C LEU A 21 -5.06 0.19 7.61
N GLN A 22 -4.65 1.37 7.16
CA GLN A 22 -5.35 2.63 7.45
C GLN A 22 -6.80 2.58 7.00
N LYS A 23 -7.07 2.11 5.77
CA LYS A 23 -8.43 1.94 5.27
C LYS A 23 -9.25 1.00 6.13
N SER A 24 -8.68 -0.14 6.52
CA SER A 24 -9.37 -1.13 7.35
C SER A 24 -9.70 -0.60 8.74
N LEU A 25 -8.83 0.22 9.32
CA LEU A 25 -9.09 0.89 10.60
C LEU A 25 -10.20 1.94 10.47
N MET A 26 -10.20 2.74 9.39
CA MET A 26 -11.23 3.75 9.13
C MET A 26 -12.61 3.12 8.88
N GLU A 27 -12.66 2.04 8.11
CA GLU A 27 -13.90 1.33 7.75
C GLU A 27 -14.30 0.28 8.80
N GLN A 28 -13.51 0.10 9.86
CA GLN A 28 -13.66 -0.96 10.87
C GLN A 28 -13.83 -2.36 10.24
N SER A 29 -13.12 -2.61 9.14
CA SER A 29 -13.21 -3.84 8.36
C SER A 29 -12.01 -4.76 8.62
N ASP A 30 -12.15 -6.06 8.34
CA ASP A 30 -11.03 -6.99 8.34
C ASP A 30 -10.06 -6.69 7.16
N ILE A 31 -8.77 -6.55 7.46
CA ILE A 31 -7.70 -6.28 6.48
C ILE A 31 -7.29 -7.54 5.71
N VAL A 32 -7.51 -8.73 6.25
CA VAL A 32 -7.00 -10.01 5.69
C VAL A 32 -7.45 -10.24 4.24
N PRO A 33 -8.72 -10.00 3.85
CA PRO A 33 -9.15 -10.15 2.45
C PRO A 33 -8.40 -9.21 1.49
N VAL A 34 -8.05 -8.00 1.95
CA VAL A 34 -7.31 -7.01 1.15
C VAL A 34 -5.88 -7.49 0.91
N LEU A 35 -5.19 -7.92 1.96
CA LEU A 35 -3.80 -8.42 1.85
C LEU A 35 -3.72 -9.70 0.99
N LYS A 36 -4.69 -10.61 1.13
CA LYS A 36 -4.79 -11.81 0.28
C LYS A 36 -5.04 -11.47 -1.19
N GLY A 37 -5.60 -10.30 -1.49
CA GLY A 37 -5.81 -9.80 -2.83
C GLY A 37 -4.59 -9.12 -3.46
N PHE A 38 -3.50 -8.89 -2.72
CA PHE A 38 -2.31 -8.24 -3.25
C PHE A 38 -1.59 -9.11 -4.28
N LYS A 39 -1.27 -8.50 -5.43
CA LYS A 39 -0.50 -9.10 -6.51
C LYS A 39 0.94 -8.61 -6.39
N PHE A 40 1.81 -9.47 -5.88
CA PHE A 40 3.23 -9.16 -5.76
C PHE A 40 4.00 -9.50 -7.04
N ARG A 41 5.01 -8.70 -7.35
CA ARG A 41 6.03 -9.01 -8.35
C ARG A 41 7.41 -8.76 -7.75
N LEU A 42 8.37 -9.63 -8.05
CA LEU A 42 9.76 -9.40 -7.70
C LEU A 42 10.38 -8.33 -8.64
N SER A 43 11.00 -7.31 -8.06
CA SER A 43 11.85 -6.34 -8.77
C SER A 43 13.28 -6.38 -8.23
N GLU A 44 14.16 -5.57 -8.80
CA GLU A 44 15.54 -5.39 -8.34
C GLU A 44 15.62 -4.83 -6.90
N GLN A 45 14.57 -4.14 -6.43
CA GLN A 45 14.51 -3.50 -5.11
C GLN A 45 13.68 -4.29 -4.09
N GLY A 46 13.17 -5.47 -4.45
CA GLY A 46 12.32 -6.30 -3.58
C GLY A 46 10.93 -6.57 -4.18
N LEU A 47 9.98 -7.00 -3.35
CA LEU A 47 8.60 -7.23 -3.78
C LEU A 47 7.88 -5.88 -3.94
N VAL A 48 7.21 -5.69 -5.08
CA VAL A 48 6.30 -4.58 -5.37
C VAL A 48 4.85 -5.06 -5.38
N VAL A 49 3.89 -4.18 -5.09
CA VAL A 49 2.45 -4.47 -5.17
C VAL A 49 1.85 -3.84 -6.43
N LEU A 50 1.28 -4.66 -7.31
CA LEU A 50 0.76 -4.22 -8.61
C LEU A 50 -0.66 -3.63 -8.56
N ASN A 51 -1.37 -3.84 -7.45
CA ASN A 51 -2.73 -3.39 -7.22
C ASN A 51 -2.86 -2.77 -5.82
N PRO A 52 -2.16 -1.66 -5.54
CA PRO A 52 -2.29 -0.99 -4.26
C PRO A 52 -3.76 -0.54 -4.05
N PRO A 53 -4.24 -0.52 -2.80
CA PRO A 53 -5.60 -0.07 -2.51
C PRO A 53 -5.76 1.42 -2.88
N LEU A 54 -6.89 1.76 -3.48
CA LEU A 54 -7.26 3.15 -3.70
C LEU A 54 -7.68 3.76 -2.36
N VAL A 55 -6.82 4.61 -1.80
CA VAL A 55 -7.17 5.50 -0.70
C VAL A 55 -7.65 6.79 -1.34
N LYS A 56 -8.91 7.16 -1.09
CA LYS A 56 -9.32 8.54 -1.35
C LYS A 56 -8.51 9.37 -0.37
N ALA A 57 -7.50 10.08 -0.86
CA ALA A 57 -7.02 11.22 -0.11
C ALA A 57 -8.23 12.14 -0.04
N ASP A 58 -8.83 12.29 1.15
CA ASP A 58 -9.60 13.50 1.41
C ASP A 58 -8.57 14.61 1.26
N SER A 59 -8.45 15.15 0.05
CA SER A 59 -7.82 16.42 -0.19
C SER A 59 -8.68 17.40 0.57
N GLY A 60 -8.38 17.58 1.86
CA GLY A 60 -8.70 18.82 2.53
C GLY A 60 -8.20 19.90 1.61
N GLU A 61 -9.13 20.66 1.06
CA GLU A 61 -8.85 21.91 0.38
C GLU A 61 -7.98 22.73 1.34
N GLU A 62 -6.65 22.67 1.17
CA GLU A 62 -5.79 23.76 1.57
C GLU A 62 -6.17 24.91 0.65
N GLY A 63 -6.95 25.82 1.21
CA GLY A 63 -7.63 26.90 0.50
C GLY A 63 -6.71 27.70 -0.43
N GLU A 64 -7.31 28.13 -1.53
CA GLU A 64 -6.80 29.14 -2.44
C GLU A 64 -6.26 30.36 -1.66
N SER A 65 -5.03 30.80 -1.96
CA SER A 65 -4.71 32.16 -2.45
C SER A 65 -3.25 32.56 -2.14
N GLU A 66 -2.31 32.27 -3.04
CA GLU A 66 -1.20 33.19 -3.28
C GLU A 66 -1.69 34.24 -4.29
N ASN A 67 -2.09 35.41 -3.81
CA ASN A 67 -2.18 36.65 -4.58
C ASN A 67 -2.23 37.87 -3.64
N ALA A 68 -1.07 38.48 -3.38
CA ALA A 68 -0.84 39.93 -3.25
C ALA A 68 0.66 40.20 -3.01
#